data_AF-A0A9C9XBN3-F1
#
_entry.id   AF-A0A9C9XBN3-F1
#
_cell.length_a   1.000
_cell.length_b   1.000
_cell.length_c   1.000
_cell.angle_alpha   90.00
_cell.angle_beta   90.00
_cell.angle_gamma   90.00
#
_symmetry.space_group_name_H-M   'P 1'
#
loop_
_entity.id
_entity.type
_entity.pdbx_description
1 polymer ?
#
loop_
_entity_poly.entity_id
_entity_poly.type
_entity_poly.pdbx_seq_one_letter_code
_entity_poly.pdbx_strand_id
1 'polypeptide(L)'
;MTSPYSDEFLNAYIDGELAADERSQLLDEMRQNPELASRLCKLQKVKDMVQLAYYNAATETPEPRTGYLRGHGLRALAASLLLGLGLLIGNFSAQQNDHLSPLLQLAQTTERFDARPAADKQEWKLMLHVNSGDPARLRTVLNEAEQILKTSHNSPRKVQIEMLVNGEAIRMLEDKDTPFARKILAMESRYDNIRFLACQIALNRHKDEDGFDIDLLPGIKVVPSALTEAANRQREGWTYLRI
;
A
#
# COMPACT_ATOMS: atom_id res chain seq x y z
N MET A 1 8.21 25.35 22.20
CA MET A 1 8.74 26.70 21.94
C MET A 1 8.56 26.96 20.46
N THR A 2 7.91 28.04 20.07
CA THR A 2 7.71 28.41 18.67
C THR A 2 9.07 28.76 18.05
N SER A 3 9.52 27.95 17.09
CA SER A 3 10.77 28.19 16.34
C SER A 3 10.77 29.61 15.74
N PRO A 4 11.89 30.35 15.83
CA PRO A 4 11.98 31.74 15.33
C PRO A 4 11.89 31.85 13.80
N TYR A 5 12.11 30.75 13.08
CA TYR A 5 12.02 30.71 11.61
C TYR A 5 10.62 30.31 11.13
N SER A 6 10.07 31.12 10.23
CA SER A 6 8.82 30.85 9.52
C SER A 6 9.02 29.79 8.43
N ASP A 7 7.93 29.19 7.93
CA ASP A 7 8.02 28.20 6.85
C ASP A 7 8.48 28.85 5.54
N GLU A 8 8.12 30.10 5.29
CA GLU A 8 8.54 30.86 4.11
C GLU A 8 10.06 31.03 4.08
N PHE A 9 10.68 31.37 5.22
CA PHE A 9 12.14 31.51 5.31
C PHE A 9 12.87 30.19 5.04
N LEU A 10 12.34 29.08 5.57
CA LEU A 10 12.92 27.75 5.34
C LEU A 10 12.74 27.28 3.90
N ASN A 11 11.60 27.58 3.28
CA ASN A 11 11.37 27.29 1.86
C ASN A 11 12.28 28.14 0.97
N ALA A 12 12.49 29.43 1.26
CA ALA A 12 13.43 30.27 0.54
C ALA A 12 14.87 29.72 0.58
N TYR A 13 15.30 29.15 1.72
CA TYR A 13 16.58 28.41 1.77
C TYR A 13 16.59 27.20 0.84
N ILE A 14 15.53 26.39 0.86
CA ILE A 14 15.40 25.17 0.03
C ILE A 14 15.33 25.51 -1.47
N ASP A 15 14.78 26.66 -1.81
CA ASP A 15 14.68 27.19 -3.18
C ASP A 15 15.97 27.90 -3.62
N GLY A 16 16.91 28.14 -2.70
CA GLY A 16 18.17 28.82 -2.98
C GLY A 16 18.03 30.33 -3.11
N GLU A 17 16.93 30.90 -2.62
CA GLU A 17 16.58 32.32 -2.69
C GLU A 17 17.07 33.14 -1.50
N LEU A 18 17.68 32.49 -0.51
CA LEU A 18 18.23 33.14 0.69
C LEU A 18 19.56 33.85 0.39
N ALA A 19 19.79 35.02 0.98
CA ALA A 19 21.07 35.72 0.83
C ALA A 19 22.22 34.94 1.50
N ALA A 20 23.46 35.20 1.08
CA ALA A 20 24.63 34.43 1.51
C ALA A 20 24.89 34.53 3.03
N ASP A 21 24.65 35.70 3.62
CA ASP A 21 24.76 35.97 5.05
C ASP A 21 23.65 35.28 5.85
N GLU A 22 22.40 35.36 5.40
CA GLU A 22 21.25 34.68 6.01
C GLU A 22 21.42 33.15 5.96
N ARG A 23 21.96 32.63 4.84
CA ARG A 23 22.24 31.20 4.66
C ARG A 23 23.30 30.72 5.65
N SER A 24 24.35 31.52 5.87
CA SER A 24 25.38 31.19 6.85
C SER A 24 24.80 31.16 8.28
N GLN A 25 23.97 32.13 8.64
CA GLN A 25 23.33 32.19 9.96
C GLN A 25 22.43 30.98 10.20
N LEU A 26 21.61 30.60 9.21
CA LEU A 26 20.75 29.43 9.32
C LEU A 26 21.56 28.13 9.48
N LEU A 27 22.68 28.00 8.76
CA LEU A 27 23.55 26.81 8.86
C LEU A 27 24.24 26.69 10.23
N ASP A 28 24.68 27.81 10.81
CA ASP A 28 25.28 27.82 12.15
C ASP A 28 24.24 27.51 13.24
N GLU A 29 23.01 28.00 13.07
CA GLU A 29 21.89 27.70 13.97
C GLU A 29 21.46 26.24 13.87
N MET A 30 21.36 25.67 12.65
CA MET A 30 21.07 24.25 12.44
C MET A 30 22.12 23.33 13.10
N ARG A 31 23.37 23.79 13.25
CA ARG A 31 24.41 23.03 13.93
C ARG A 31 24.14 22.92 15.43
N GLN A 32 23.52 23.94 16.02
CA GLN A 32 23.23 24.03 17.45
C GLN A 32 21.84 23.48 17.78
N ASN A 33 20.91 23.49 16.82
CA ASN A 33 19.53 23.09 16.99
C ASN A 33 19.15 21.90 16.06
N PRO A 34 19.17 20.65 16.57
CA PRO A 34 18.82 19.47 15.78
C PRO A 34 17.34 19.41 15.38
N GLU A 35 16.45 20.10 16.11
CA GLU A 35 15.03 20.17 15.78
C GLU A 35 14.79 20.98 14.50
N LEU A 36 15.53 22.09 14.33
CA LEU A 36 15.49 22.91 13.12
C LEU A 36 16.00 22.15 11.90
N ALA A 37 17.10 21.42 12.05
CA ALA A 37 17.63 20.56 10.98
C ALA A 37 16.63 19.47 10.56
N SER A 38 15.95 18.85 11.52
CA SER A 38 14.88 17.86 11.26
C SER A 38 13.70 18.47 10.51
N ARG A 39 13.28 19.68 10.88
CA ARG A 39 12.19 20.40 10.20
C ARG A 39 12.55 20.71 8.75
N LEU A 40 13.75 21.21 8.49
CA LEU A 40 14.22 21.51 7.14
C LEU A 40 14.28 20.26 6.25
N CYS A 41 14.76 19.14 6.80
CA CYS A 41 14.79 17.85 6.10
C CYS A 41 13.39 17.39 5.69
N LYS A 42 12.37 17.58 6.55
CA LYS A 42 10.97 17.26 6.21
C LYS A 42 10.45 18.12 5.07
N LEU A 43 10.73 19.43 5.07
CA LEU A 43 10.30 20.35 4.02
C LEU A 43 10.95 19.99 2.67
N GLN A 44 12.26 19.72 2.66
CA GLN A 44 12.98 19.31 1.45
C GLN A 44 12.40 18.01 0.88
N LYS A 45 12.11 17.02 1.74
CA LYS A 45 11.47 15.77 1.31
C LYS A 45 10.12 16.01 0.62
N VAL A 46 9.30 16.93 1.13
CA VAL A 46 8.01 17.27 0.50
C VAL A 46 8.20 17.89 -0.87
N LYS A 47 9.15 18.84 -1.01
CA LYS A 47 9.49 19.44 -2.30
C LYS A 47 9.94 18.39 -3.32
N ASP A 48 10.84 17.51 -2.93
CA ASP A 48 11.37 16.45 -3.81
C ASP A 48 10.24 15.53 -4.31
N MET A 49 9.33 15.13 -3.42
CA MET A 49 8.16 14.31 -3.79
C MET A 49 7.26 15.01 -4.81
N VAL A 50 6.98 16.30 -4.63
CA VAL A 50 6.14 17.08 -5.56
C VAL A 50 6.83 17.23 -6.91
N GLN A 51 8.12 17.55 -6.93
CA GLN A 51 8.89 17.72 -8.16
C GLN A 51 8.94 16.44 -9.00
N LEU A 52 9.11 15.28 -8.35
CA LEU A 52 9.07 13.98 -9.02
C LEU A 52 7.71 13.66 -9.65
N ALA A 53 6.62 14.03 -8.99
CA ALA A 53 5.28 13.85 -9.54
C ALA A 53 5.06 14.70 -10.80
N TYR A 54 5.53 15.96 -10.80
CA TYR A 54 5.39 16.87 -11.94
C TYR A 54 6.32 16.56 -13.11
N TYR A 55 7.53 16.05 -12.86
CA TYR A 55 8.48 15.69 -13.92
C TYR A 55 7.89 14.63 -14.88
N ASN A 56 7.12 13.67 -14.35
CA ASN A 56 6.48 12.63 -15.15
C ASN A 56 5.32 13.16 -16.02
N ALA A 57 4.72 14.29 -15.66
CA ALA A 57 3.62 14.90 -16.43
C ALA A 57 4.11 15.76 -17.60
N ALA A 58 5.35 16.25 -17.57
CA ALA A 58 5.88 17.19 -18.57
C ALA A 58 6.47 16.53 -19.82
N THR A 59 6.50 15.20 -19.91
CA THR A 59 7.10 14.46 -21.03
C THR A 59 6.14 14.22 -22.21
N GLU A 60 4.91 14.71 -22.16
CA GLU A 60 4.02 14.74 -23.33
C GLU A 60 4.28 16.00 -24.17
N THR A 61 5.29 15.97 -25.02
CA THR A 61 5.43 16.96 -26.09
C THR A 61 4.35 16.74 -27.16
N PRO A 62 3.48 17.71 -27.45
CA PRO A 62 2.60 17.64 -28.62
C PRO A 62 3.45 17.85 -29.89
N GLU A 63 3.42 16.87 -30.79
CA GLU A 63 4.00 16.96 -32.14
C GLU A 63 3.47 18.19 -32.91
N PRO A 64 4.34 18.99 -33.58
CA PRO A 64 3.90 20.15 -34.34
C PRO A 64 3.20 19.71 -35.64
N ARG A 65 1.88 19.91 -35.70
CA ARG A 65 1.10 19.71 -36.94
C ARG A 65 1.34 20.85 -37.91
N THR A 66 2.27 20.68 -38.84
CA THR A 66 2.36 21.51 -40.05
C THR A 66 1.24 21.13 -41.02
N GLY A 67 0.47 22.13 -41.43
CA GLY A 67 -0.73 21.95 -42.24
C GLY A 67 -0.44 21.54 -43.68
N TYR A 68 -1.21 20.58 -44.18
CA TYR A 68 -1.53 20.45 -45.61
C TYR A 68 -3.00 20.04 -45.78
N LEU A 69 -3.84 21.05 -46.04
CA LEU A 69 -5.17 20.89 -46.63
C LEU A 69 -5.00 20.52 -48.11
N ARG A 70 -4.98 19.22 -48.45
CA ARG A 70 -5.47 18.73 -49.76
C ARG A 70 -5.46 17.19 -49.79
N GLY A 71 -6.65 16.58 -49.83
CA GLY A 71 -6.83 15.16 -50.16
C GLY A 71 -7.54 14.27 -49.13
N HIS A 72 -8.49 14.80 -48.34
CA HIS A 72 -9.11 14.07 -47.22
C HIS A 72 -10.15 12.99 -47.57
N GLY A 73 -10.57 12.83 -48.83
CA GLY A 73 -11.63 11.88 -49.18
C GLY A 73 -11.24 10.40 -49.04
N LEU A 74 -10.06 10.01 -49.53
CA LEU A 74 -9.64 8.60 -49.57
C LEU A 74 -8.84 8.15 -48.34
N ARG A 75 -8.21 9.09 -47.61
CA ARG A 75 -7.38 8.78 -46.42
C ARG A 75 -8.20 8.63 -45.12
N ALA A 76 -9.42 9.17 -45.08
CA ALA A 76 -10.30 9.06 -43.90
C ALA A 76 -10.81 7.62 -43.68
N LEU A 77 -11.06 6.87 -44.74
CA LEU A 77 -11.50 5.47 -44.65
C LEU A 77 -10.42 4.55 -44.06
N ALA A 78 -9.16 4.72 -44.47
CA ALA A 78 -8.05 3.92 -43.96
C ALA A 78 -7.73 4.23 -42.48
N ALA A 79 -7.82 5.50 -42.07
CA ALA A 79 -7.60 5.91 -40.69
C ALA A 79 -8.68 5.37 -39.73
N SER A 80 -9.92 5.22 -40.21
CA SER A 80 -11.05 4.67 -39.44
C SER A 80 -10.85 3.19 -39.11
N LEU A 81 -10.35 2.42 -40.08
CA LEU A 81 -10.05 0.99 -39.91
C LEU A 81 -8.90 0.75 -38.92
N LEU A 82 -7.84 1.56 -38.98
CA LEU A 82 -6.70 1.45 -38.05
C LEU A 82 -7.08 1.84 -36.61
N LEU A 83 -7.88 2.90 -36.43
CA LEU A 83 -8.38 3.29 -35.11
C LEU A 83 -9.34 2.24 -34.53
N GLY A 84 -10.22 1.66 -35.35
CA GLY A 84 -11.10 0.58 -34.92
C GLY A 84 -10.33 -0.66 -34.47
N LEU A 85 -9.32 -1.08 -35.24
CA LEU A 85 -8.48 -2.23 -34.86
C LEU A 85 -7.64 -1.95 -33.61
N GLY A 86 -7.09 -0.73 -33.49
CA GLY A 86 -6.31 -0.29 -32.34
C GLY A 86 -7.13 -0.23 -31.05
N LEU A 87 -8.37 0.24 -31.11
CA LEU A 87 -9.28 0.26 -29.95
C LEU A 87 -9.66 -1.16 -29.50
N LEU A 88 -9.84 -2.09 -30.44
CA LEU A 88 -10.13 -3.49 -30.11
C LEU A 88 -8.92 -4.19 -29.46
N ILE A 89 -7.70 -3.97 -29.98
CA ILE A 89 -6.47 -4.56 -29.42
C ILE A 89 -6.10 -3.90 -28.08
N GLY A 90 -6.30 -2.58 -27.95
CA GLY A 90 -6.03 -1.82 -26.73
C GLY A 90 -6.91 -2.24 -25.55
N ASN A 91 -8.23 -2.39 -25.77
CA ASN A 91 -9.14 -2.84 -24.72
C ASN A 91 -8.90 -4.30 -24.30
N PHE A 92 -8.46 -5.16 -25.22
CA PHE A 92 -8.13 -6.56 -24.89
C PHE A 92 -6.84 -6.67 -24.05
N SER A 93 -5.89 -5.75 -24.27
CA SER A 93 -4.62 -5.69 -23.53
C SER A 93 -4.77 -5.07 -22.14
N ALA A 94 -5.67 -4.07 -22.00
CA ALA A 94 -6.00 -3.48 -20.70
C ALA A 94 -6.75 -4.47 -19.80
N GLN A 95 -7.58 -5.35 -20.37
CA GLN A 95 -8.33 -6.36 -19.60
C GLN A 95 -7.45 -7.52 -19.11
N GLN A 96 -6.28 -7.79 -19.71
CA GLN A 96 -5.38 -8.87 -19.27
C GLN A 96 -4.40 -8.47 -18.16
N ASN A 97 -4.15 -7.17 -17.93
CA ASN A 97 -3.12 -6.70 -17.00
C ASN A 97 -3.61 -6.32 -15.59
N ASP A 98 -4.89 -6.53 -15.26
CA ASP A 98 -5.46 -6.27 -13.92
C ASP A 98 -5.02 -7.28 -12.83
N HIS A 99 -3.98 -8.07 -13.07
CA HIS A 99 -3.59 -9.16 -12.17
C HIS A 99 -2.57 -8.81 -11.08
N LEU A 100 -2.11 -7.56 -10.95
CA LEU A 100 -1.39 -7.14 -9.75
C LEU A 100 -2.37 -6.62 -8.69
N SER A 101 -2.73 -7.51 -7.76
CA SER A 101 -3.42 -7.18 -6.51
C SER A 101 -2.90 -5.87 -5.91
N PRO A 102 -3.76 -4.87 -5.62
CA PRO A 102 -3.36 -3.63 -4.96
C PRO A 102 -2.59 -3.85 -3.64
N LEU A 103 -2.87 -4.95 -2.92
CA LEU A 103 -2.08 -5.34 -1.74
C LEU A 103 -0.63 -5.69 -2.06
N LEU A 104 -0.37 -6.30 -3.22
CA LEU A 104 0.98 -6.59 -3.67
C LEU A 104 1.74 -5.30 -3.98
N GLN A 105 1.07 -4.30 -4.58
CA GLN A 105 1.66 -2.99 -4.82
C GLN A 105 1.95 -2.24 -3.50
N LEU A 106 1.03 -2.29 -2.54
CA LEU A 106 1.24 -1.73 -1.19
C LEU A 106 2.37 -2.46 -0.46
N ALA A 107 2.45 -3.78 -0.55
CA ALA A 107 3.56 -4.53 0.04
C ALA A 107 4.92 -4.20 -0.59
N GLN A 108 4.99 -4.15 -1.92
CA GLN A 108 6.22 -3.84 -2.65
C GLN A 108 6.71 -2.41 -2.38
N THR A 109 5.79 -1.47 -2.17
CA THR A 109 6.16 -0.11 -1.75
C THR A 109 6.65 -0.08 -0.31
N THR A 110 6.08 -0.88 0.61
CA THR A 110 6.61 -1.00 1.98
C THR A 110 7.99 -1.66 2.04
N GLU A 111 8.26 -2.70 1.22
CA GLU A 111 9.60 -3.34 1.15
C GLU A 111 10.69 -2.38 0.65
N ARG A 112 10.34 -1.33 -0.13
CA ARG A 112 11.32 -0.32 -0.60
C ARG A 112 11.72 0.71 0.46
N PHE A 113 10.88 0.93 1.48
CA PHE A 113 11.20 1.85 2.58
C PHE A 113 12.11 1.22 3.65
N ASP A 114 12.08 -0.11 3.78
CA ASP A 114 13.05 -0.86 4.58
C ASP A 114 14.26 -1.24 3.72
N ALA A 115 15.23 -0.32 3.60
CA ALA A 115 16.50 -0.51 2.90
C ALA A 115 17.43 -1.52 3.60
N ARG A 116 16.95 -2.73 3.87
CA ARG A 116 17.79 -3.92 3.96
C ARG A 116 17.75 -4.59 2.59
N PRO A 117 18.89 -4.98 2.01
CA PRO A 117 18.86 -5.77 0.79
C PRO A 117 18.03 -7.01 1.11
N ALA A 118 16.91 -7.19 0.41
CA ALA A 118 16.16 -8.43 0.40
C ALA A 118 17.07 -9.47 -0.25
N ALA A 119 17.99 -10.01 0.56
CA ALA A 119 18.82 -11.14 0.22
C ALA A 119 17.87 -12.26 -0.18
N ASP A 120 17.77 -12.52 -1.48
CA ASP A 120 17.20 -13.69 -2.14
C ASP A 120 16.18 -14.47 -1.28
N LYS A 121 15.15 -13.77 -0.78
CA LYS A 121 14.17 -14.39 0.11
C LYS A 121 13.25 -15.18 -0.80
N GLN A 122 13.59 -16.46 -0.99
CA GLN A 122 12.75 -17.47 -1.63
C GLN A 122 11.35 -17.58 -1.00
N GLU A 123 11.15 -16.96 0.17
CA GLU A 123 9.89 -16.87 0.88
C GLU A 123 9.51 -15.41 1.19
N TRP A 124 8.33 -15.00 0.74
CA TRP A 124 7.71 -13.72 1.07
C TRP A 124 6.68 -13.93 2.20
N LYS A 125 6.88 -13.24 3.32
CA LYS A 125 6.04 -13.38 4.53
C LYS A 125 5.26 -12.10 4.76
N LEU A 126 3.93 -12.19 4.75
CA LEU A 126 3.02 -11.06 4.80
C LEU A 126 2.09 -11.14 6.01
N MET A 127 2.10 -10.11 6.84
CA MET A 127 1.15 -9.94 7.94
C MET A 127 0.15 -8.85 7.59
N LEU A 128 -1.13 -9.23 7.48
CA LEU A 128 -2.26 -8.35 7.23
C LEU A 128 -2.99 -8.06 8.54
N HIS A 129 -2.82 -6.87 9.11
CA HIS A 129 -3.56 -6.43 10.29
C HIS A 129 -4.86 -5.76 9.89
N VAL A 130 -5.98 -6.42 10.18
CA VAL A 130 -7.33 -6.00 9.82
C VAL A 130 -8.06 -5.52 11.08
N ASN A 131 -8.47 -4.24 11.11
CA ASN A 131 -9.16 -3.68 12.27
C ASN A 131 -10.55 -3.08 11.98
N SER A 132 -10.89 -2.89 10.71
CA SER A 132 -12.14 -2.24 10.28
C SER A 132 -13.34 -3.20 10.33
N GLY A 133 -14.48 -2.73 10.84
CA GLY A 133 -15.76 -3.45 10.77
C GLY A 133 -16.49 -3.32 9.43
N ASP A 134 -15.96 -2.56 8.46
CA ASP A 134 -16.60 -2.34 7.15
C ASP A 134 -16.64 -3.63 6.31
N PRO A 135 -17.82 -4.21 6.03
CA PRO A 135 -17.95 -5.45 5.27
C PRO A 135 -17.36 -5.36 3.86
N ALA A 136 -17.36 -4.19 3.24
CA ALA A 136 -16.77 -4.01 1.91
C ALA A 136 -15.25 -4.13 1.99
N ARG A 137 -14.62 -3.47 2.96
CA ARG A 137 -13.18 -3.57 3.19
C ARG A 137 -12.76 -4.98 3.57
N LEU A 138 -13.47 -5.64 4.49
CA LEU A 138 -13.19 -7.02 4.88
C LEU A 138 -13.22 -7.98 3.69
N ARG A 139 -14.25 -7.86 2.84
CA ARG A 139 -14.36 -8.67 1.61
C ARG A 139 -13.19 -8.42 0.67
N THR A 140 -12.81 -7.17 0.46
CA THR A 140 -11.66 -6.82 -0.38
C THR A 140 -10.39 -7.46 0.17
N VAL A 141 -10.10 -7.33 1.46
CA VAL A 141 -8.89 -7.92 2.06
C VAL A 141 -8.82 -9.44 1.88
N LEU A 142 -9.93 -10.14 2.12
CA LEU A 142 -9.98 -11.60 1.93
C LEU A 142 -9.81 -11.99 0.46
N ASN A 143 -10.42 -11.25 -0.47
CA ASN A 143 -10.26 -11.49 -1.91
C ASN A 143 -8.82 -11.29 -2.37
N GLU A 144 -8.19 -10.21 -1.94
CA GLU A 144 -6.80 -9.90 -2.30
C GLU A 144 -5.83 -10.92 -1.70
N ALA A 145 -6.02 -11.31 -0.43
CA ALA A 145 -5.23 -12.37 0.19
C ALA A 145 -5.37 -13.70 -0.57
N GLU A 146 -6.60 -14.09 -0.95
CA GLU A 146 -6.83 -15.29 -1.74
C GLU A 146 -6.16 -15.21 -3.12
N GLN A 147 -6.18 -14.04 -3.75
CA GLN A 147 -5.53 -13.84 -5.06
C GLN A 147 -4.00 -13.95 -4.97
N ILE A 148 -3.38 -13.44 -3.91
CA ILE A 148 -1.96 -13.62 -3.64
C ILE A 148 -1.64 -15.12 -3.46
N LEU A 149 -2.45 -15.85 -2.70
CA LEU A 149 -2.24 -17.29 -2.49
C LEU A 149 -2.36 -18.06 -3.81
N LYS A 150 -3.40 -17.80 -4.61
CA LYS A 150 -3.61 -18.40 -5.93
C LYS A 150 -2.42 -18.20 -6.87
N THR A 151 -1.93 -16.97 -6.96
CA THR A 151 -0.83 -16.62 -7.88
C THR A 151 0.51 -17.16 -7.38
N SER A 152 0.69 -17.30 -6.06
CA SER A 152 1.91 -17.84 -5.47
C SER A 152 2.19 -19.31 -5.82
N HIS A 153 1.16 -20.12 -6.11
CA HIS A 153 1.35 -21.53 -6.47
C HIS A 153 2.23 -21.76 -7.70
N ASN A 154 2.22 -20.80 -8.65
CA ASN A 154 3.00 -20.88 -9.89
C ASN A 154 4.29 -20.06 -9.84
N SER A 155 4.58 -19.41 -8.71
CA SER A 155 5.72 -18.53 -8.53
C SER A 155 6.91 -19.29 -7.92
N PRO A 156 8.16 -18.98 -8.31
CA PRO A 156 9.34 -19.51 -7.63
C PRO A 156 9.48 -19.01 -6.18
N ARG A 157 8.75 -17.95 -5.81
CA ARG A 157 8.77 -17.37 -4.46
C ARG A 157 7.60 -17.92 -3.64
N LYS A 158 7.88 -18.66 -2.57
CA LYS A 158 6.89 -19.14 -1.60
C LYS A 158 6.26 -17.94 -0.89
N VAL A 159 4.97 -17.97 -0.62
CA VAL A 159 4.28 -16.91 0.13
C VAL A 159 3.71 -17.50 1.42
N GLN A 160 3.85 -16.78 2.53
CA GLN A 160 3.13 -17.05 3.78
C GLN A 160 2.31 -15.83 4.17
N ILE A 161 1.04 -16.02 4.49
CA ILE A 161 0.14 -14.94 4.91
C ILE A 161 -0.36 -15.21 6.32
N GLU A 162 -0.31 -14.19 7.17
CA GLU A 162 -1.03 -14.17 8.43
C GLU A 162 -1.98 -12.99 8.51
N MET A 163 -3.25 -13.29 8.76
CA MET A 163 -4.27 -12.28 8.95
C MET A 163 -4.52 -12.06 10.43
N LEU A 164 -4.03 -10.95 10.95
CA LEU A 164 -4.20 -10.55 12.33
C LEU A 164 -5.45 -9.68 12.47
N VAL A 165 -6.48 -10.24 13.08
CA VAL A 165 -7.79 -9.62 13.22
C VAL A 165 -7.94 -9.00 14.60
N ASN A 166 -8.37 -7.74 14.61
CA ASN A 166 -8.47 -6.92 15.81
C ASN A 166 -9.69 -6.00 15.71
N GLY A 167 -10.03 -5.28 16.79
CA GLY A 167 -11.05 -4.23 16.76
C GLY A 167 -12.44 -4.76 16.38
N GLU A 168 -13.15 -4.04 15.50
CA GLU A 168 -14.49 -4.41 15.03
C GLU A 168 -14.48 -5.61 14.08
N ALA A 169 -13.38 -5.82 13.36
CA ALA A 169 -13.22 -6.92 12.42
C ALA A 169 -13.32 -8.30 13.08
N ILE A 170 -13.15 -8.41 14.40
CA ILE A 170 -13.15 -9.70 15.12
C ILE A 170 -14.43 -10.52 14.90
N ARG A 171 -15.57 -9.84 14.67
CA ARG A 171 -16.86 -10.50 14.41
C ARG A 171 -16.86 -11.31 13.11
N MET A 172 -15.92 -11.06 12.19
CA MET A 172 -15.79 -11.88 10.97
C MET A 172 -15.25 -13.29 11.25
N LEU A 173 -14.60 -13.49 12.40
CA LEU A 173 -14.05 -14.78 12.82
C LEU A 173 -15.05 -15.59 13.65
N GLU A 174 -16.27 -15.10 13.83
CA GLU A 174 -17.31 -15.77 14.60
C GLU A 174 -17.82 -17.02 13.89
N ASP A 175 -18.01 -18.12 14.63
CA ASP A 175 -18.56 -19.40 14.15
C ASP A 175 -20.08 -19.29 13.94
N LYS A 176 -20.44 -18.51 12.93
CA LYS A 176 -21.81 -18.33 12.44
C LYS A 176 -21.83 -18.56 10.94
N ASP A 177 -22.99 -18.89 10.39
CA ASP A 177 -23.19 -19.08 8.95
C ASP A 177 -23.17 -17.76 8.16
N THR A 178 -22.03 -17.07 8.19
CA THR A 178 -21.79 -15.80 7.51
C THR A 178 -20.99 -16.01 6.22
N PRO A 179 -21.11 -15.10 5.24
CA PRO A 179 -20.25 -15.13 4.04
C PRO A 179 -18.75 -15.09 4.37
N PHE A 180 -18.37 -14.41 5.45
CA PHE A 180 -16.96 -14.31 5.89
C PHE A 180 -16.48 -15.63 6.48
N ALA A 181 -17.25 -16.24 7.39
CA ALA A 181 -16.92 -17.52 7.99
C ALA A 181 -16.72 -18.62 6.94
N ARG A 182 -17.67 -18.74 5.99
CA ARG A 182 -17.55 -19.70 4.88
C ARG A 182 -16.30 -19.46 4.04
N LYS A 183 -15.94 -18.20 3.80
CA LYS A 183 -14.75 -17.85 3.03
C LYS A 183 -13.46 -18.15 3.79
N ILE A 184 -13.38 -17.83 5.07
CA ILE A 184 -12.21 -18.10 5.93
C ILE A 184 -11.95 -19.61 5.99
N LEU A 185 -12.98 -20.42 6.29
CA LEU A 185 -12.88 -21.88 6.32
C LEU A 185 -12.46 -22.46 4.95
N ALA A 186 -13.01 -21.92 3.86
CA ALA A 186 -12.63 -22.34 2.51
C ALA A 186 -11.17 -21.98 2.17
N MET A 187 -10.63 -20.88 2.73
CA MET A 187 -9.24 -20.50 2.55
C MET A 187 -8.30 -21.37 3.39
N GLU A 188 -8.60 -21.57 4.69
CA GLU A 188 -7.77 -22.44 5.57
C GLU A 188 -7.75 -23.89 5.10
N SER A 189 -8.84 -24.40 4.52
CA SER A 189 -8.87 -25.76 3.96
C SER A 189 -8.15 -25.91 2.62
N ARG A 190 -7.98 -24.82 1.86
CA ARG A 190 -7.38 -24.85 0.52
C ARG A 190 -5.90 -24.52 0.53
N TYR A 191 -5.45 -23.68 1.46
CA TYR A 191 -4.10 -23.12 1.48
C TYR A 191 -3.43 -23.37 2.83
N ASP A 192 -2.35 -24.15 2.85
CA ASP A 192 -1.58 -24.42 4.07
C ASP A 192 -0.72 -23.22 4.51
N ASN A 193 -0.62 -22.21 3.65
CA ASN A 193 0.23 -21.04 3.82
C ASN A 193 -0.55 -19.76 4.19
N ILE A 194 -1.77 -19.90 4.71
CA ILE A 194 -2.51 -18.83 5.37
C ILE A 194 -2.88 -19.22 6.81
N ARG A 195 -2.82 -18.26 7.73
CA ARG A 195 -3.33 -18.41 9.09
C ARG A 195 -4.11 -17.18 9.52
N PHE A 196 -5.17 -17.39 10.30
CA PHE A 196 -5.94 -16.30 10.90
C PHE A 196 -5.65 -16.23 12.40
N LEU A 197 -5.39 -15.01 12.88
CA LEU A 197 -5.05 -14.72 14.27
C LEU A 197 -6.10 -13.79 14.87
N ALA A 198 -6.60 -14.10 16.05
CA ALA A 198 -7.54 -13.28 16.80
C ALA A 198 -6.85 -12.57 17.97
N CYS A 199 -7.06 -11.27 18.12
CA CYS A 199 -6.52 -10.50 19.26
C CYS A 199 -7.35 -10.74 20.53
N GLN A 200 -6.73 -11.28 21.60
CA GLN A 200 -7.39 -11.51 22.89
C GLN A 200 -7.97 -10.23 23.49
N ILE A 201 -7.25 -9.10 23.39
CA ILE A 201 -7.74 -7.80 23.89
C ILE A 201 -9.04 -7.39 23.16
N ALA A 202 -9.15 -7.66 21.86
CA ALA A 202 -10.37 -7.38 21.12
C ALA A 202 -11.52 -8.30 21.53
N LEU A 203 -11.25 -9.60 21.72
CA LEU A 203 -12.25 -10.56 22.20
C LEU A 203 -12.81 -10.14 23.56
N ASN A 204 -11.94 -9.78 24.49
CA ASN A 204 -12.34 -9.32 25.82
C ASN A 204 -13.21 -8.06 25.72
N ARG A 205 -12.82 -7.09 24.88
CA ARG A 205 -13.60 -5.87 24.68
C ARG A 205 -15.00 -6.15 24.14
N HIS A 206 -15.14 -7.02 23.13
CA HIS A 206 -16.46 -7.40 22.61
C HIS A 206 -17.27 -8.20 23.63
N LYS A 207 -16.62 -9.05 24.43
CA LYS A 207 -17.28 -9.74 25.55
C LYS A 207 -17.87 -8.76 26.55
N ASP A 208 -17.11 -7.73 26.91
CA ASP A 208 -17.55 -6.68 27.84
C ASP A 208 -18.69 -5.84 27.26
N GLU A 209 -18.67 -5.57 25.94
CA GLU A 209 -19.69 -4.78 25.22
C GLU A 209 -20.99 -5.58 24.97
N ASP A 210 -20.88 -6.83 24.56
CA ASP A 210 -22.02 -7.67 24.14
C ASP A 210 -22.60 -8.51 25.29
N GLY A 211 -21.82 -8.75 26.34
CA GLY A 211 -22.17 -9.60 27.47
C GLY A 211 -22.02 -11.11 27.21
N PHE A 212 -21.47 -11.52 26.07
CA PHE A 212 -21.20 -12.92 25.74
C PHE A 212 -19.87 -13.10 24.99
N ASP A 213 -19.32 -14.30 25.05
CA ASP A 213 -18.10 -14.65 24.34
C ASP A 213 -18.38 -14.89 22.84
N ILE A 214 -17.48 -14.42 21.97
CA ILE A 214 -17.50 -14.73 20.55
C ILE A 214 -16.91 -16.13 20.36
N ASP A 215 -17.74 -17.08 19.94
CA ASP A 215 -17.28 -18.39 19.51
C ASP A 215 -16.51 -18.26 18.21
N LEU A 216 -15.23 -18.62 18.20
CA LEU A 216 -14.35 -18.49 17.04
C LEU A 216 -14.45 -19.71 16.13
N LEU A 217 -14.28 -19.47 14.83
CA LEU A 217 -14.12 -20.54 13.84
C LEU A 217 -12.99 -21.51 14.24
N PRO A 218 -13.10 -22.80 13.88
CA PRO A 218 -12.00 -23.74 14.08
C PRO A 218 -10.76 -23.28 13.31
N GLY A 219 -9.57 -23.47 13.88
CA GLY A 219 -8.29 -23.10 13.25
C GLY A 219 -7.76 -21.71 13.60
N ILE A 220 -8.64 -20.81 14.10
CA ILE A 220 -8.25 -19.48 14.53
C ILE A 220 -7.32 -19.55 15.74
N LYS A 221 -6.12 -18.99 15.63
CA LYS A 221 -5.18 -18.89 16.74
C LYS A 221 -5.39 -17.58 17.49
N VAL A 222 -5.63 -17.65 18.79
CA VAL A 222 -5.71 -16.44 19.63
C VAL A 222 -4.31 -16.00 20.03
N VAL A 223 -4.03 -14.69 19.88
CA VAL A 223 -2.79 -14.05 20.29
C VAL A 223 -3.06 -13.01 21.39
N PRO A 224 -2.17 -12.82 22.37
CA PRO A 224 -2.43 -11.92 23.49
C PRO A 224 -2.65 -10.46 23.09
N SER A 225 -1.91 -9.98 22.09
CA SER A 225 -1.93 -8.58 21.66
C SER A 225 -1.58 -8.48 20.18
N ALA A 226 -2.43 -7.79 19.41
CA ALA A 226 -2.16 -7.53 18.01
C ALA A 226 -0.90 -6.67 17.80
N LEU A 227 -0.67 -5.68 18.67
CA LEU A 227 0.51 -4.82 18.57
C LEU A 227 1.80 -5.62 18.81
N THR A 228 1.80 -6.46 19.85
CA THR A 228 2.96 -7.28 20.19
C THR A 228 3.24 -8.31 19.10
N GLU A 229 2.20 -8.97 18.57
CA GLU A 229 2.34 -9.93 17.48
C GLU A 229 2.89 -9.26 16.21
N ALA A 230 2.36 -8.09 15.83
CA ALA A 230 2.84 -7.33 14.69
C ALA A 230 4.32 -6.93 14.84
N ALA A 231 4.71 -6.46 16.02
CA ALA A 231 6.11 -6.12 16.31
C ALA A 231 7.03 -7.34 16.23
N ASN A 232 6.58 -8.51 16.72
CA ASN A 232 7.35 -9.75 16.63
C ASN A 232 7.55 -10.19 15.19
N ARG A 233 6.49 -10.18 14.37
CA ARG A 233 6.60 -10.58 12.95
C ARG A 233 7.45 -9.63 12.14
N GLN A 234 7.38 -8.33 12.40
CA GLN A 234 8.30 -7.38 11.76
C GLN A 234 9.77 -7.68 12.11
N ARG A 235 10.09 -8.05 13.37
CA ARG A 235 11.45 -8.47 13.75
C ARG A 235 11.89 -9.78 13.07
N GLU A 236 10.95 -10.70 12.84
CA GLU A 236 11.17 -11.93 12.05
C GLU A 236 11.26 -11.66 10.54
N GLY A 237 11.12 -10.40 10.11
CA GLY A 237 11.28 -9.98 8.72
C GLY A 237 10.03 -10.22 7.86
N TRP A 238 8.85 -10.21 8.47
CA TRP A 238 7.57 -10.16 7.77
C TRP A 238 7.26 -8.74 7.30
N THR A 239 6.70 -8.62 6.09
CA THR A 239 6.09 -7.39 5.62
C THR A 239 4.79 -7.16 6.38
N TYR A 240 4.63 -6.01 7.01
CA TYR A 240 3.43 -5.67 7.77
C TYR A 240 2.57 -4.66 7.02
N LEU A 241 1.30 -4.99 6.81
CA LEU A 241 0.29 -4.11 6.23
C LEU A 241 -0.87 -3.94 7.19
N ARG A 242 -1.31 -2.70 7.42
CA ARG A 242 -2.50 -2.38 8.21
C ARG A 242 -3.63 -1.93 7.30
N ILE A 243 -4.83 -2.47 7.51
CA ILE A 243 -6.00 -2.27 6.64
C ILE A 243 -7.26 -1.92 7.45
#